data_AF-A0A1G5QCS7-F1
#
_entry.id   AF-A0A1G5QCS7-F1
#
_cell.length_a   1.000
_cell.length_b   1.000
_cell.length_c   1.000
_cell.angle_alpha   90.00
_cell.angle_beta   90.00
_cell.angle_gamma   90.00
#
_symmetry.space_group_name_H-M   'P 1'
#
loop_
_entity.id
_entity.type
_entity.pdbx_description
1 polymer ?
#
loop_
_entity_poly.entity_id
_entity_poly.type
_entity_poly.pdbx_seq_one_letter_code
_entity_poly.pdbx_strand_id
1 'polypeptide(L)'
;MPENLLILHPAEPYTCISEVEILEALREIGLADDEFEWQEERHFRPGERYLQLITFLGCSPVVSLGEPGVTGDEFAHLAIEVKDDHPVLMAGSNIKQPRCPKCRERVTSVQENSNWQCPACAHETTTECLDWRQSAGFGRIFVKIWGVFEGEAVPSDELLRRLGAIADTPWKYFYLRR
;
A
#
# COMPACT_ATOMS: atom_id res chain seq x y z
N MET A 1 -3.09 -10.83 -16.68
CA MET A 1 -1.95 -9.91 -16.94
C MET A 1 -1.31 -9.60 -15.61
N PRO A 2 -0.05 -9.16 -15.54
CA PRO A 2 0.53 -8.83 -14.25
C PRO A 2 -0.19 -7.64 -13.63
N GLU A 3 -0.66 -7.78 -12.41
CA GLU A 3 -1.33 -6.71 -11.69
C GLU A 3 -0.28 -5.83 -11.03
N ASN A 4 -0.31 -4.52 -11.32
CA ASN A 4 0.60 -3.55 -10.72
C ASN A 4 -0.20 -2.67 -9.77
N LEU A 5 0.18 -2.73 -8.49
CA LEU A 5 -0.51 -2.03 -7.42
C LEU A 5 0.44 -1.15 -6.62
N LEU A 6 -0.06 0.02 -6.25
CA LEU A 6 0.43 0.79 -5.11
C LEU A 6 -0.40 0.40 -3.89
N ILE A 7 0.28 -0.04 -2.83
CA ILE A 7 -0.36 -0.44 -1.58
C ILE A 7 -0.01 0.56 -0.50
N LEU A 8 -1.02 1.08 0.19
CA LEU A 8 -0.85 1.91 1.39
C LEU A 8 -1.21 1.08 2.62
N HIS A 9 -0.41 1.22 3.68
CA HIS A 9 -0.64 0.51 4.94
C HIS A 9 -0.12 1.32 6.14
N PRO A 10 -0.66 1.10 7.35
CA PRO A 10 -0.14 1.70 8.58
C PRO A 10 1.32 1.30 8.85
N ALA A 11 2.11 2.20 9.41
CA ALA A 11 3.49 1.94 9.82
C ALA A 11 3.57 0.99 11.02
N GLU A 12 2.56 1.00 11.88
CA GLU A 12 2.37 0.08 13.00
C GLU A 12 1.51 -1.12 12.53
N PRO A 13 2.07 -2.33 12.35
CA PRO A 13 1.37 -3.45 11.72
C PRO A 13 0.09 -3.90 12.42
N TYR A 14 0.00 -3.67 13.74
CA TYR A 14 -1.12 -4.09 14.57
C TYR A 14 -2.30 -3.11 14.60
N THR A 15 -2.18 -1.97 13.91
CA THR A 15 -3.22 -0.94 13.83
C THR A 15 -4.61 -1.51 13.51
N CYS A 16 -5.60 -1.14 14.31
CA CYS A 16 -7.01 -1.54 14.18
C CYS A 16 -7.84 -0.34 13.70
N ILE A 17 -8.36 -0.38 12.48
CA ILE A 17 -9.29 0.63 11.94
C ILE A 17 -10.28 -0.13 11.07
N SER A 18 -11.56 0.26 11.13
CA SER A 18 -12.56 -0.36 10.28
C SER A 18 -12.42 0.07 8.81
N GLU A 19 -12.89 -0.79 7.89
CA GLU A 19 -12.97 -0.44 6.48
C GLU A 19 -13.82 0.83 6.25
N VAL A 20 -14.88 1.01 7.04
CA VAL A 20 -15.79 2.16 6.95
C VAL A 20 -15.05 3.46 7.24
N GLU A 21 -14.28 3.54 8.33
CA GLU A 21 -13.52 4.74 8.69
C GLU A 21 -12.47 5.10 7.63
N ILE A 22 -11.83 4.09 7.04
CA ILE A 22 -10.88 4.30 5.94
C ILE A 22 -11.61 4.85 4.72
N LEU A 23 -12.70 4.21 4.31
CA LEU A 23 -13.48 4.62 3.14
C LEU A 23 -14.03 6.04 3.29
N GLU A 24 -14.56 6.38 4.46
CA GLU A 24 -15.02 7.75 4.77
C GLU A 24 -13.87 8.75 4.63
N ALA A 25 -12.71 8.47 5.22
CA ALA A 25 -11.56 9.35 5.12
C ALA A 25 -11.05 9.51 3.67
N LEU A 26 -11.09 8.44 2.87
CA LEU A 26 -10.71 8.47 1.45
C LEU A 26 -11.71 9.26 0.59
N ARG A 27 -13.00 9.14 0.86
CA ARG A 27 -14.07 9.91 0.19
C ARG A 27 -14.01 11.38 0.53
N GLU A 28 -13.82 11.73 1.81
CA GLU A 28 -13.75 13.11 2.26
C GLU A 28 -12.64 13.93 1.59
N ILE A 29 -11.49 13.29 1.31
CA ILE A 29 -10.38 13.96 0.61
C ILE A 29 -10.47 13.85 -0.91
N GLY A 30 -11.47 13.13 -1.44
CA GLY A 30 -11.69 12.95 -2.88
C GLY A 30 -10.79 11.92 -3.55
N LEU A 31 -10.25 10.93 -2.81
CA LEU A 31 -9.48 9.83 -3.41
C LEU A 31 -10.38 8.75 -4.00
N ALA A 32 -11.47 8.41 -3.33
CA ALA A 32 -12.38 7.33 -3.69
C ALA A 32 -13.81 7.88 -3.87
N ASP A 33 -14.58 7.23 -4.74
CA ASP A 33 -15.95 7.62 -5.07
C ASP A 33 -16.92 6.42 -4.98
N ASP A 34 -17.81 6.28 -5.97
CA ASP A 34 -18.78 5.21 -6.09
C ASP A 34 -18.14 3.81 -6.07
N GLU A 35 -18.85 2.88 -5.41
CA GLU A 35 -18.49 1.46 -5.38
C GLU A 35 -18.91 0.75 -6.67
N PHE A 36 -18.19 -0.32 -6.99
CA PHE A 36 -18.55 -1.27 -8.05
C PHE A 36 -18.00 -2.66 -7.73
N GLU A 37 -18.57 -3.67 -8.36
CA GLU A 37 -18.06 -5.04 -8.28
C GLU A 37 -17.04 -5.29 -9.39
N TRP A 38 -15.90 -5.85 -9.02
CA TRP A 38 -14.85 -6.27 -9.94
C TRP A 38 -14.27 -7.59 -9.46
N GLN A 39 -14.29 -8.61 -10.32
CA GLN A 39 -13.80 -9.95 -9.97
C GLN A 39 -14.37 -10.51 -8.65
N GLU A 40 -15.67 -10.30 -8.39
CA GLU A 40 -16.35 -10.72 -7.15
C GLU A 40 -15.87 -10.01 -5.87
N GLU A 41 -15.02 -8.98 -5.99
CA GLU A 41 -14.59 -8.12 -4.90
C GLU A 41 -15.22 -6.73 -5.01
N ARG A 42 -15.32 -6.04 -3.87
CA ARG A 42 -15.80 -4.65 -3.80
C ARG A 42 -14.67 -3.67 -4.08
N HIS A 43 -14.85 -2.87 -5.13
CA HIS A 43 -13.90 -1.87 -5.58
C HIS A 43 -14.53 -0.48 -5.57
N PHE A 44 -13.69 0.56 -5.62
CA PHE A 44 -14.09 1.96 -5.60
C PHE A 44 -13.46 2.71 -6.76
N ARG A 45 -14.24 3.59 -7.38
CA ARG A 45 -13.75 4.46 -8.45
C ARG A 45 -12.78 5.52 -7.89
N PRO A 46 -11.79 5.96 -8.68
CA PRO A 46 -11.01 7.15 -8.36
C PRO A 46 -11.92 8.37 -8.21
N GLY A 47 -11.74 9.12 -7.13
CA GLY A 47 -12.43 10.38 -6.90
C GLY A 47 -11.81 11.57 -7.65
N GLU A 48 -12.48 12.72 -7.58
CA GLU A 48 -12.09 13.95 -8.29
C GLU A 48 -10.66 14.44 -7.99
N ARG A 49 -10.10 14.09 -6.83
CA ARG A 49 -8.76 14.49 -6.40
C ARG A 49 -7.72 13.37 -6.55
N TYR A 50 -8.05 12.26 -7.21
CA TYR A 50 -7.14 11.13 -7.40
C TYR A 50 -5.76 11.54 -7.93
N LEU A 51 -5.70 12.32 -9.02
CA LEU A 51 -4.42 12.77 -9.62
C LEU A 51 -3.66 13.79 -8.77
N GLN A 52 -4.31 14.41 -7.77
CA GLN A 52 -3.64 15.28 -6.81
C GLN A 52 -3.08 14.47 -5.63
N LEU A 53 -3.78 13.41 -5.23
CA LEU A 53 -3.44 12.58 -4.08
C LEU A 53 -2.48 11.45 -4.42
N ILE A 54 -2.44 11.02 -5.68
CA ILE A 54 -1.49 10.06 -6.24
C ILE A 54 -0.64 10.81 -7.29
N THR A 55 0.58 11.16 -6.90
CA THR A 55 1.50 11.96 -7.71
C THR A 55 2.26 11.06 -8.68
N PHE A 56 1.93 11.14 -9.96
CA PHE A 56 2.66 10.44 -11.02
C PHE A 56 3.96 11.17 -11.37
N LEU A 57 5.06 10.42 -11.35
CA LEU A 57 6.42 10.88 -11.59
C LEU A 57 6.78 10.64 -13.06
N GLY A 58 6.67 11.68 -13.88
CA GLY A 58 7.02 11.61 -15.29
C GLY A 58 6.37 12.70 -16.14
N CYS A 59 6.83 12.85 -17.38
CA CYS A 59 6.37 13.94 -18.26
C CYS A 59 5.02 13.65 -18.96
N SER A 60 4.52 12.41 -18.95
CA SER A 60 3.25 12.02 -19.58
C SER A 60 2.79 10.60 -19.16
N PRO A 61 2.39 10.39 -17.90
CA PRO A 61 1.81 9.11 -17.48
C PRO A 61 0.46 8.86 -18.17
N VAL A 62 0.26 7.66 -18.71
CA VAL A 62 -1.04 7.25 -19.26
C VAL A 62 -1.86 6.69 -18.11
N VAL A 63 -2.64 7.55 -17.46
CA VAL A 63 -3.56 7.12 -16.39
C VAL A 63 -4.91 6.78 -17.01
N SER A 64 -5.25 5.50 -17.02
CA SER A 64 -6.57 5.04 -17.46
C SER A 64 -7.60 5.22 -16.34
N LEU A 65 -8.31 6.35 -16.32
CA LEU A 65 -9.48 6.57 -15.46
C LEU A 65 -10.75 5.97 -16.09
N GLY A 66 -10.65 4.69 -16.44
CA GLY A 66 -11.64 3.99 -17.25
C GLY A 66 -12.86 3.47 -16.50
N GLU A 67 -13.81 2.93 -17.26
CA GLU A 67 -14.94 2.16 -16.71
C GLU A 67 -14.70 0.65 -16.94
N PRO A 68 -15.09 -0.20 -15.98
CA PRO A 68 -15.07 -1.65 -16.13
C PRO A 68 -15.70 -2.10 -17.46
N GLY A 69 -14.97 -2.86 -18.26
CA GLY A 69 -15.45 -3.40 -19.53
C GLY A 69 -15.48 -2.41 -20.71
N VAL A 70 -15.16 -1.13 -20.50
CA VAL A 70 -15.08 -0.10 -21.58
C VAL A 70 -13.63 0.23 -21.93
N THR A 71 -12.78 0.39 -20.92
CA THR A 71 -11.40 0.89 -21.09
C THR A 71 -10.36 -0.23 -21.06
N GLY A 72 -10.81 -1.49 -21.06
CA GLY A 72 -9.96 -2.68 -20.86
C GLY A 72 -9.76 -3.00 -19.38
N ASP A 73 -8.89 -3.97 -19.09
CA ASP A 73 -8.62 -4.46 -17.72
C ASP A 73 -7.63 -3.57 -16.94
N GLU A 74 -7.00 -2.59 -17.62
CA GLU A 74 -6.01 -1.68 -17.05
C GLU A 74 -6.63 -0.31 -16.80
N PHE A 75 -7.33 -0.15 -15.67
CA PHE A 75 -7.83 1.15 -15.20
C PHE A 75 -7.56 1.33 -13.71
N ALA A 76 -7.44 2.58 -13.28
CA ALA A 76 -7.22 2.92 -11.89
C ALA A 76 -8.50 2.68 -11.07
N HIS A 77 -8.37 1.96 -9.98
CA HIS A 77 -9.43 1.73 -9.02
C HIS A 77 -8.83 1.34 -7.68
N LEU A 78 -9.66 1.36 -6.63
CA LEU A 78 -9.23 1.12 -5.26
C LEU A 78 -9.99 -0.04 -4.63
N ALA A 79 -9.36 -0.70 -3.67
CA ALA A 79 -10.03 -1.63 -2.76
C ALA A 79 -9.40 -1.51 -1.38
N ILE A 80 -10.17 -1.85 -0.34
CA ILE A 80 -9.71 -1.84 1.04
C ILE A 80 -9.76 -3.27 1.54
N GLU A 81 -8.65 -3.77 2.05
CA GLU A 81 -8.56 -5.09 2.65
C GLU A 81 -8.21 -4.95 4.13
N VAL A 82 -9.06 -5.50 5.00
CA VAL A 82 -8.87 -5.56 6.46
C VAL A 82 -8.74 -7.03 6.90
N LYS A 83 -7.83 -7.31 7.83
CA LYS A 83 -7.54 -8.64 8.40
C LYS A 83 -7.82 -8.67 9.90
N ASP A 84 -8.54 -9.70 10.35
CA ASP A 84 -9.11 -9.71 11.69
C ASP A 84 -8.12 -10.04 12.81
N ASP A 85 -7.21 -11.00 12.63
CA ASP A 85 -6.47 -11.54 13.78
C ASP A 85 -5.05 -10.98 13.95
N HIS A 86 -4.22 -11.06 12.90
CA HIS A 86 -2.79 -10.76 13.00
C HIS A 86 -2.29 -10.02 11.75
N PRO A 87 -1.23 -9.20 11.87
CA PRO A 87 -0.57 -8.61 10.71
C PRO A 87 -0.08 -9.70 9.77
N VAL A 88 -0.30 -9.49 8.47
CA VAL A 88 0.16 -10.41 7.43
C VAL A 88 1.19 -9.72 6.55
N LEU A 89 2.13 -10.50 6.01
CA LEU A 89 3.00 -10.04 4.95
C LEU A 89 2.18 -9.91 3.66
N MET A 90 2.13 -8.71 3.09
CA MET A 90 1.66 -8.49 1.73
C MET A 90 2.85 -8.23 0.82
N ALA A 91 3.05 -9.13 -0.15
CA ALA A 91 4.15 -9.08 -1.10
C ALA A 91 3.72 -9.63 -2.47
N GLY A 92 4.48 -9.27 -3.51
CA GLY A 92 4.31 -9.78 -4.87
C GLY A 92 5.58 -10.42 -5.42
N SER A 93 5.57 -10.70 -6.73
CA SER A 93 6.71 -11.22 -7.49
C SER A 93 7.93 -10.30 -7.52
N ASN A 94 7.76 -9.02 -7.13
CA ASN A 94 8.81 -8.00 -7.06
C ASN A 94 9.44 -7.85 -5.66
N ILE A 95 9.12 -8.75 -4.71
CA ILE A 95 9.69 -8.70 -3.35
C ILE A 95 11.23 -8.67 -3.39
N LYS A 96 11.81 -7.72 -2.68
CA LYS A 96 13.26 -7.55 -2.55
C LYS A 96 13.70 -8.05 -1.19
N GLN A 97 14.96 -8.47 -1.11
CA GLN A 97 15.59 -8.78 0.17
C GLN A 97 15.56 -7.55 1.10
N PRO A 98 15.05 -7.70 2.33
CA PRO A 98 14.93 -6.58 3.25
C PRO A 98 16.29 -6.16 3.82
N ARG A 99 16.30 -5.00 4.48
CA ARG A 99 17.48 -4.40 5.10
C ARG A 99 17.21 -4.05 6.56
N CYS A 100 18.29 -3.94 7.34
CA CYS A 100 18.22 -3.36 8.67
C CYS A 100 17.67 -1.93 8.59
N PRO A 101 16.63 -1.57 9.37
CA PRO A 101 16.10 -0.20 9.35
C PRO A 101 17.11 0.84 9.87
N LYS A 102 18.11 0.41 10.66
CA LYS A 102 19.13 1.31 11.25
C LYS A 102 20.36 1.49 10.37
N CYS A 103 21.06 0.41 10.00
CA CYS A 103 22.32 0.49 9.25
C CYS A 103 22.20 0.13 7.76
N ARG A 104 21.01 -0.30 7.32
CA ARG A 104 20.73 -0.75 5.95
C ARG A 104 21.49 -2.01 5.48
N GLU A 105 22.13 -2.72 6.41
CA GLU A 105 22.75 -4.03 6.16
C GLU A 105 21.73 -5.01 5.60
N ARG A 106 22.15 -5.87 4.67
CA ARG A 106 21.24 -6.84 4.03
C ARG A 106 20.83 -7.91 5.04
N VAL A 107 19.55 -8.30 5.01
CA VAL A 107 19.07 -9.43 5.81
C VAL A 107 19.11 -10.70 4.98
N THR A 108 20.00 -11.63 5.35
CA THR A 108 20.24 -12.88 4.60
C THR A 108 19.20 -13.95 4.87
N SER A 109 18.60 -13.96 6.07
CA SER A 109 17.58 -14.91 6.49
C SER A 109 16.58 -14.21 7.37
N VAL A 110 15.30 -14.38 7.07
CA VAL A 110 14.19 -13.84 7.85
C VAL A 110 13.26 -14.99 8.18
N GLN A 111 12.86 -15.09 9.45
CA GLN A 111 11.72 -15.91 9.85
C GLN A 111 10.55 -14.96 10.10
N GLU A 112 9.38 -15.27 9.53
CA GLU A 112 8.17 -14.49 9.77
C GLU A 112 7.81 -14.47 11.25
N ASN A 113 7.25 -13.36 11.73
CA ASN A 113 6.78 -13.19 13.11
C ASN A 113 7.85 -13.47 14.19
N SER A 114 9.10 -13.08 13.93
CA SER A 114 10.22 -13.30 14.84
C SER A 114 10.99 -12.01 15.15
N ASN A 115 11.63 -12.00 16.32
CA ASN A 115 12.60 -10.97 16.66
C ASN A 115 13.86 -11.16 15.79
N TRP A 116 14.37 -10.07 15.26
CA TRP A 116 15.57 -10.02 14.45
C TRP A 116 16.58 -9.03 15.03
N GLN A 117 17.81 -9.49 15.22
CA GLN A 117 18.92 -8.65 15.62
C GLN A 117 19.90 -8.49 14.47
N CYS A 118 20.26 -7.24 14.16
CA CYS A 118 21.21 -6.95 13.10
C CYS A 118 22.62 -7.40 13.49
N PRO A 119 23.28 -8.27 12.69
CA PRO A 119 24.64 -8.72 13.00
C PRO A 119 25.70 -7.60 12.86
N ALA A 120 25.42 -6.55 12.09
CA ALA A 120 26.37 -5.46 11.85
C ALA A 120 26.27 -4.31 12.86
N CYS A 121 25.07 -4.00 13.38
CA CYS A 121 24.87 -2.86 14.28
C CYS A 121 24.16 -3.20 15.60
N ALA A 122 23.89 -4.48 15.85
CA ALA A 122 23.18 -5.01 17.02
C ALA A 122 21.77 -4.44 17.26
N HIS A 123 21.19 -3.77 16.26
CA HIS A 123 19.82 -3.26 16.38
C HIS A 123 18.82 -4.41 16.44
N GLU A 124 18.01 -4.42 17.49
CA GLU A 124 16.90 -5.34 17.66
C GLU A 124 15.62 -4.72 17.12
N THR A 125 14.89 -5.52 16.35
CA THR A 125 13.60 -5.18 15.75
C THR A 125 12.83 -6.49 15.55
N THR A 126 11.61 -6.40 15.05
CA THR A 126 10.89 -7.56 14.54
C THR A 126 10.98 -7.63 13.01
N THR A 127 10.65 -8.78 12.44
CA THR A 127 10.59 -9.00 10.99
C THR A 127 9.67 -8.01 10.27
N GLU A 128 8.54 -7.63 10.90
CA GLU A 128 7.57 -6.71 10.32
C GLU A 128 8.14 -5.30 10.14
N CYS A 129 9.11 -4.95 10.99
CA CYS A 129 9.74 -3.63 11.06
C CYS A 129 11.03 -3.52 10.23
N LEU A 130 11.41 -4.56 9.47
CA LEU A 130 12.54 -4.47 8.54
C LEU A 130 12.24 -3.49 7.39
N ASP A 131 13.31 -2.96 6.77
CA ASP A 131 13.18 -2.15 5.56
C ASP A 131 12.99 -3.06 4.33
N TRP A 132 11.73 -3.23 3.93
CA TRP A 132 11.31 -4.00 2.75
C TRP A 132 11.43 -3.22 1.43
N ARG A 133 12.08 -2.05 1.44
CA ARG A 133 12.48 -1.30 0.23
C ARG A 133 11.32 -1.05 -0.74
N GLN A 134 10.15 -0.72 -0.19
CA GLN A 134 8.91 -0.47 -0.93
C GLN A 134 8.49 -1.65 -1.85
N SER A 135 8.83 -2.88 -1.49
CA SER A 135 8.46 -4.09 -2.26
C SER A 135 7.57 -5.08 -1.49
N ALA A 136 7.32 -4.79 -0.22
CA ALA A 136 6.39 -5.50 0.65
C ALA A 136 6.06 -4.65 1.88
N GLY A 137 5.02 -5.03 2.60
CA GLY A 137 4.64 -4.44 3.87
C GLY A 137 3.92 -5.44 4.77
N PHE A 138 3.95 -5.18 6.07
CA PHE A 138 3.17 -5.90 7.07
C PHE A 138 2.05 -5.02 7.58
N GLY A 139 0.89 -5.63 7.78
CA GLY A 139 -0.25 -4.94 8.35
C GLY A 139 -1.49 -5.80 8.36
N ARG A 140 -2.52 -5.26 9.00
CA ARG A 140 -3.88 -5.79 8.93
C ARG A 140 -4.75 -5.03 7.94
N ILE A 141 -4.26 -3.92 7.43
CA ILE A 141 -5.02 -2.95 6.65
C ILE A 141 -4.21 -2.61 5.42
N PHE A 142 -4.83 -2.75 4.25
CA PHE A 142 -4.22 -2.44 2.97
C PHE A 142 -5.21 -1.67 2.10
N VAL A 143 -4.86 -0.44 1.73
CA VAL A 143 -5.53 0.27 0.64
C VAL A 143 -4.78 -0.05 -0.63
N LYS A 144 -5.44 -0.77 -1.53
CA LYS A 144 -4.89 -1.22 -2.81
C LYS A 144 -5.29 -0.25 -3.90
N ILE A 145 -4.35 0.15 -4.74
CA ILE A 145 -4.60 1.05 -5.87
C ILE A 145 -4.02 0.40 -7.13
N TRP A 146 -4.89 0.04 -8.07
CA TRP A 146 -4.50 -0.61 -9.33
C TRP A 146 -4.06 0.40 -10.38
N GLY A 147 -3.33 -0.09 -11.38
CA GLY A 147 -2.87 0.71 -12.51
C GLY A 147 -1.72 1.65 -12.16
N VAL A 148 -0.94 1.30 -11.13
CA VAL A 148 0.25 2.06 -10.71
C VAL A 148 1.47 1.17 -10.78
N PHE A 149 2.40 1.49 -11.68
CA PHE A 149 3.65 0.74 -11.82
C PHE A 149 4.68 1.14 -10.74
N GLU A 150 5.63 0.24 -10.48
CA GLU A 150 6.66 0.46 -9.47
C GLU A 150 7.49 1.73 -9.78
N GLY A 151 7.43 2.70 -8.87
CA GLY A 151 8.14 3.98 -8.99
C GLY A 151 7.47 5.00 -9.93
N GLU A 152 6.34 4.66 -10.54
CA GLU A 152 5.62 5.55 -11.44
C GLU A 152 4.80 6.59 -10.69
N ALA A 153 4.19 6.23 -9.57
CA ALA A 153 3.43 7.17 -8.75
C ALA A 153 3.65 6.96 -7.26
N VAL A 154 3.57 8.06 -6.51
CA VAL A 154 3.70 8.07 -5.05
C VAL A 154 2.47 8.70 -4.41
N PRO A 155 2.06 8.22 -3.22
CA PRO A 155 1.02 8.92 -2.47
C PRO A 155 1.52 10.29 -2.04
N SER A 156 0.65 11.29 -2.10
CA SER A 156 0.92 12.63 -1.60
C SER A 156 1.05 12.65 -0.07
N ASP A 157 1.76 13.65 0.46
CA ASP A 157 1.84 13.89 1.90
C ASP A 157 0.46 14.19 2.52
N GLU A 158 -0.46 14.76 1.75
CA GLU A 158 -1.84 14.98 2.22
C GLU A 158 -2.57 13.66 2.48
N LEU A 159 -2.50 12.74 1.52
CA LEU A 159 -3.11 11.41 1.65
C LEU A 159 -2.55 10.66 2.86
N LEU A 160 -1.21 10.60 2.98
CA LEU A 160 -0.55 9.91 4.09
C LEU A 160 -0.88 10.55 5.45
N ARG A 161 -0.98 11.88 5.52
CA ARG A 161 -1.38 12.57 6.76
C ARG A 161 -2.84 12.32 7.12
N ARG A 162 -3.77 12.32 6.15
CA ARG A 162 -5.20 12.04 6.44
C ARG A 162 -5.37 10.64 7.00
N LEU A 163 -4.78 9.65 6.34
CA LEU A 163 -4.80 8.26 6.78
C LEU A 163 -4.09 8.08 8.12
N GLY A 164 -2.98 8.78 8.33
CA GLY A 164 -2.28 8.73 9.62
C GLY A 164 -3.07 9.34 10.78
N ALA A 165 -3.88 10.38 10.52
CA ALA A 165 -4.71 11.01 11.54
C ALA A 165 -5.84 10.10 12.05
N ILE A 166 -6.44 9.27 11.18
CA ILE A 166 -7.47 8.30 11.61
C ILE A 166 -6.86 7.06 12.27
N ALA A 167 -5.59 6.78 11.99
CA ALA A 167 -4.88 5.59 12.44
C ALA A 167 -4.05 5.78 13.71
N ASP A 168 -3.85 7.04 14.13
CA ASP A 168 -2.87 7.44 15.15
C ASP A 168 -1.45 6.87 14.91
N THR A 169 -1.09 6.68 13.64
CA THR A 169 0.23 6.19 13.22
C THR A 169 0.54 6.65 11.80
N PRO A 170 1.80 6.91 11.44
CA PRO A 170 2.15 7.23 10.06
C PRO A 170 1.72 6.12 9.09
N TRP A 171 1.41 6.47 7.86
CA TRP A 171 1.19 5.49 6.79
C TRP A 171 2.41 5.39 5.89
N LYS A 172 2.65 4.19 5.39
CA LYS A 172 3.71 3.84 4.45
C LYS A 172 3.09 3.28 3.18
N TYR A 173 3.93 3.09 2.17
CA TYR A 173 3.51 2.47 0.93
C TYR A 173 4.59 1.56 0.35
N PHE A 174 4.14 0.62 -0.48
CA PHE A 174 5.01 -0.24 -1.28
C PHE A 174 4.32 -0.59 -2.60
N TYR A 175 5.09 -1.11 -3.55
CA TYR A 175 4.59 -1.55 -4.84
C TYR A 175 4.51 -3.06 -4.87
N LEU A 176 3.41 -3.57 -5.41
CA LEU A 176 3.15 -5.00 -5.53
C LEU A 176 2.93 -5.35 -7.00
N ARG A 177 3.64 -6.37 -7.49
CA ARG A 177 3.43 -6.97 -8.80
C ARG A 177 2.98 -8.42 -8.70
N ARG A 178 1.77 -8.75 -9.14
CA ARG A 178 1.25 -10.12 -9.18
C ARG A 178 1.23 -10.68 -10.58
#